data_AF-A0A0D7KFR3-F1
#
_entry.id   AF-A0A0D7KFR3-F1
#
_cell.length_a   1.000
_cell.length_b   1.000
_cell.length_c   1.000
_cell.angle_alpha   90.00
_cell.angle_beta   90.00
_cell.angle_gamma   90.00
#
_symmetry.space_group_name_H-M   'P 1'
#
loop_
_entity.id
_entity.type
_entity.pdbx_description
1 polymer ?
#
loop_
_entity_poly.entity_id
_entity_poly.type
_entity_poly.pdbx_seq_one_letter_code
_entity_poly.pdbx_strand_id
1 'polypeptide(L)'
;MKQIRQRLAVVLSLCMIWSTIVSAGTSMAMASSAASGSFAKVTDERKMELAPGANYTWNNMELPQGQEKVHYVEFDPKNPSLDLQPGMTDGKVYGMAGVTKMADNADKAGNRVIAAINGDFYDMTTGVPLGLFMGDGEILVSPPPKWDWYAYGLKKDGTSIYGLSPELKRTLHIGGKDYEISEINRMRENADKLSLFTSTFYTSTKTNDIGDEVILDVLSGEVKSGSTLKLKVAEIRKDKGDSPLAPGKVVLSASGNREPQNPRVN
;
A
#
# COMPACT_ATOMS: atom_id res chain seq x y z
N MET A 1 34.56 -18.62 52.55
CA MET A 1 33.49 -17.86 51.85
C MET A 1 33.94 -16.53 51.26
N LYS A 2 34.77 -15.70 51.94
CA LYS A 2 35.22 -14.39 51.44
C LYS A 2 36.10 -14.47 50.17
N GLN A 3 37.02 -15.44 50.12
CA GLN A 3 37.90 -15.67 48.96
C GLN A 3 37.18 -16.19 47.71
N ILE A 4 36.08 -16.94 47.89
CA ILE A 4 35.25 -17.43 46.78
C ILE A 4 34.48 -16.26 46.16
N ARG A 5 33.96 -15.34 46.97
CA ARG A 5 33.29 -14.12 46.50
C ARG A 5 34.23 -13.17 45.76
N GLN A 6 35.49 -13.07 46.19
CA GLN A 6 36.51 -12.27 45.48
C GLN A 6 36.91 -12.89 44.14
N ARG A 7 37.02 -14.23 44.06
CA ARG A 7 37.30 -14.92 42.78
C ARG A 7 36.12 -14.83 41.80
N LEU A 8 34.89 -14.92 42.29
CA LEU A 8 33.68 -14.72 41.47
C LEU A 8 33.54 -13.27 40.98
N ALA A 9 33.86 -12.27 41.80
CA ALA A 9 33.83 -10.87 41.39
C ALA A 9 34.88 -10.56 40.31
N VAL A 10 36.09 -11.13 40.41
CA VAL A 10 37.13 -10.97 39.38
C VAL A 10 36.74 -11.64 38.06
N VAL A 11 36.10 -12.81 38.10
CA VAL A 11 35.58 -13.48 36.88
C VAL A 11 34.43 -12.69 36.25
N LEU A 12 33.52 -12.12 37.05
CA LEU A 12 32.41 -11.30 36.54
C LEU A 12 32.90 -9.97 35.92
N SER A 13 33.92 -9.33 36.54
CA SER A 13 34.53 -8.11 35.99
C SER A 13 35.33 -8.38 34.71
N LEU A 14 35.99 -9.54 34.59
CA LEU A 14 36.64 -9.95 33.34
C LEU A 14 35.63 -10.25 32.23
N CYS A 15 34.45 -10.79 32.53
CA CYS A 15 33.38 -10.98 31.55
C CYS A 15 32.78 -9.66 31.04
N MET A 16 32.65 -8.63 31.90
CA MET A 16 32.13 -7.31 31.47
C MET A 16 33.12 -6.49 30.64
N ILE A 17 34.43 -6.67 30.84
CA ILE A 17 35.47 -6.00 30.04
C ILE A 17 35.66 -6.72 28.67
N TRP A 18 35.30 -8.00 28.58
CA TRP A 18 35.29 -8.73 27.30
C TRP A 18 34.09 -8.40 26.40
N SER A 19 32.98 -7.92 26.99
CA SER A 19 31.80 -7.48 26.21
C SER A 19 31.92 -6.10 25.56
N THR A 20 32.97 -5.33 25.83
CA THR A 20 33.18 -3.99 25.24
C THR A 20 34.19 -3.94 24.09
N ILE A 21 34.69 -5.10 23.61
CA ILE A 21 35.70 -5.18 22.53
C ILE A 21 35.17 -5.84 21.24
N VAL A 22 33.87 -6.18 21.17
CA VAL A 22 33.24 -6.66 19.92
C VAL A 22 32.21 -5.65 19.43
N SER A 23 32.65 -4.41 19.20
CA SER A 23 31.98 -3.48 18.29
C SER A 23 32.99 -2.75 17.40
N ALA A 24 34.01 -3.48 16.93
CA ALA A 24 34.57 -3.16 15.64
C ALA A 24 33.73 -3.95 14.64
N GLY A 25 32.60 -3.36 14.23
CA GLY A 25 31.92 -3.83 13.03
C GLY A 25 32.98 -3.84 11.93
N THR A 26 33.40 -5.03 11.54
CA THR A 26 34.15 -5.19 10.30
C THR A 26 33.21 -4.69 9.22
N SER A 27 33.41 -3.44 8.78
CA SER A 27 33.05 -3.03 7.44
C SER A 27 33.84 -3.96 6.52
N MET A 28 33.32 -5.16 6.28
CA MET A 28 33.69 -5.91 5.10
C MET A 28 33.23 -5.01 3.96
N ALA A 29 34.18 -4.24 3.43
CA ALA A 29 34.12 -3.76 2.06
C ALA A 29 34.10 -5.01 1.19
N MET A 30 32.92 -5.64 1.09
CA MET A 30 32.59 -6.47 -0.04
C MET A 30 32.56 -5.48 -1.19
N ALA A 31 33.68 -5.38 -1.90
CA ALA A 31 33.67 -4.86 -3.25
C ALA A 31 32.74 -5.77 -4.04
N SER A 32 31.44 -5.50 -3.98
CA SER A 32 30.52 -6.02 -4.98
C SER A 32 31.04 -5.44 -6.26
N SER A 33 31.48 -6.32 -7.16
CA SER A 33 31.59 -5.99 -8.57
C SER A 33 30.21 -5.53 -9.01
N ALA A 34 29.93 -4.23 -8.83
CA ALA A 34 28.87 -3.55 -9.51
C ALA A 34 29.09 -3.93 -10.97
N ALA A 35 28.10 -4.62 -11.54
CA ALA A 35 28.14 -5.00 -12.94
C ALA A 35 28.62 -3.77 -13.70
N SER A 36 29.82 -3.89 -14.29
CA SER A 36 30.44 -2.88 -15.14
C SER A 36 29.68 -2.84 -16.46
N GLY A 37 28.39 -2.52 -16.37
CA GLY A 37 27.60 -2.07 -17.48
C GLY A 37 28.14 -0.70 -17.87
N SER A 38 28.50 -0.56 -19.14
CA SER A 38 29.09 0.61 -19.82
C SER A 38 28.37 1.97 -19.63
N PHE A 39 27.34 2.07 -18.79
CA PHE A 39 26.45 3.23 -18.68
C PHE A 39 26.65 4.08 -17.43
N ALA A 40 27.22 3.54 -16.35
CA ALA A 40 27.43 4.28 -15.12
C ALA A 40 28.63 3.78 -14.32
N LYS A 41 29.40 4.72 -13.76
CA LYS A 41 30.54 4.44 -12.87
C LYS A 41 30.16 4.82 -11.45
N VAL A 42 30.13 3.85 -10.53
CA VAL A 42 29.96 4.13 -9.10
C VAL A 42 31.24 4.77 -8.55
N THR A 43 31.12 5.94 -7.92
CA THR A 43 32.25 6.72 -7.38
C THR A 43 32.33 6.69 -5.85
N ASP A 44 31.20 6.50 -5.18
CA ASP A 44 31.09 6.27 -3.73
C ASP A 44 29.93 5.31 -3.50
N GLU A 45 30.13 4.30 -2.65
CA GLU A 45 29.11 3.34 -2.23
C GLU A 45 29.13 3.26 -0.71
N ARG A 46 27.95 3.38 -0.09
CA ARG A 46 27.77 3.21 1.35
C ARG A 46 26.62 2.26 1.61
N LYS A 47 26.81 1.35 2.55
CA LYS A 47 25.85 0.30 2.91
C LYS A 47 25.59 0.30 4.41
N MET A 48 24.34 0.06 4.78
CA MET A 48 23.90 -0.05 6.18
C MET A 48 22.76 -1.07 6.27
N GLU A 49 22.84 -1.99 7.23
CA GLU A 49 21.71 -2.87 7.53
C GLU A 49 20.66 -2.08 8.34
N LEU A 50 19.43 -2.01 7.82
CA LEU A 50 18.31 -1.31 8.48
C LEU A 50 17.62 -2.20 9.51
N ALA A 51 17.54 -3.49 9.20
CA ALA A 51 16.99 -4.56 10.03
C ALA A 51 17.55 -5.89 9.52
N PRO A 52 17.49 -6.99 10.30
CA PRO A 52 17.99 -8.30 9.88
C PRO A 52 17.49 -8.71 8.48
N GLY A 53 18.40 -8.75 7.50
CA GLY A 53 18.08 -9.11 6.12
C GLY A 53 17.53 -7.99 5.22
N ALA A 54 17.57 -6.74 5.67
CA ALA A 54 17.23 -5.54 4.90
C ALA A 54 18.41 -4.56 4.86
N ASN A 55 18.99 -4.35 3.68
CA ASN A 55 20.17 -3.50 3.48
C ASN A 55 19.81 -2.24 2.71
N TYR A 56 20.20 -1.09 3.25
CA TYR A 56 20.17 0.19 2.54
C TYR A 56 21.51 0.43 1.84
N THR A 57 21.45 0.84 0.58
CA THR A 57 22.61 1.26 -0.20
C THR A 57 22.43 2.67 -0.74
N TRP A 58 23.48 3.47 -0.60
CA TRP A 58 23.66 4.78 -1.22
C TRP A 58 24.79 4.68 -2.25
N ASN A 59 24.51 5.04 -3.50
CA ASN A 59 25.50 5.16 -4.57
C ASN A 59 25.59 6.60 -5.08
N ASN A 60 26.80 7.15 -5.14
CA ASN A 60 27.11 8.27 -6.04
C ASN A 60 27.60 7.67 -7.37
N MET A 61 27.03 8.13 -8.48
CA MET A 61 27.27 7.56 -9.81
C MET A 61 27.62 8.67 -10.79
N GLU A 62 28.61 8.42 -11.64
CA GLU A 62 28.97 9.24 -12.78
C GLU A 62 28.41 8.59 -14.05
N LEU A 63 27.50 9.30 -14.73
CA LEU A 63 26.88 8.91 -15.99
C LEU A 63 27.25 9.94 -17.08
N PRO A 64 27.11 9.60 -18.39
CA PRO A 64 27.36 10.55 -19.46
C PRO A 64 26.57 11.86 -19.35
N GLN A 65 25.35 11.81 -18.79
CA GLN A 65 24.50 12.99 -18.56
C GLN A 65 24.82 13.78 -17.28
N GLY A 66 25.71 13.29 -16.41
CA GLY A 66 26.09 13.96 -15.17
C GLY A 66 26.18 13.04 -13.95
N GLN A 67 26.30 13.66 -12.78
CA GLN A 67 26.35 12.97 -11.49
C GLN A 67 24.93 12.64 -11.02
N GLU A 68 24.71 11.40 -10.63
CA GLU A 68 23.44 10.92 -10.05
C GLU A 68 23.68 10.29 -8.68
N LYS A 69 22.62 10.32 -7.85
CA LYS A 69 22.60 9.63 -6.56
C LYS A 69 21.47 8.64 -6.56
N VAL A 70 21.78 7.38 -6.25
CA VAL A 70 20.81 6.30 -6.20
C VAL A 70 20.76 5.75 -4.79
N HIS A 71 19.53 5.61 -4.28
CA HIS A 71 19.25 5.07 -2.97
C HIS A 71 18.29 3.90 -3.13
N TYR A 72 18.61 2.76 -2.53
CA TYR A 72 17.76 1.58 -2.60
C TYR A 72 17.86 0.75 -1.33
N VAL A 73 16.80 -0.02 -1.07
CA VAL A 73 16.75 -1.01 0.01
C VAL A 73 16.53 -2.37 -0.62
N GLU A 74 17.37 -3.33 -0.25
CA GLU A 74 17.30 -4.71 -0.71
C GLU A 74 16.87 -5.61 0.43
N PHE A 75 15.91 -6.49 0.17
CA PHE A 75 15.49 -7.54 1.08
C PHE A 75 14.96 -8.74 0.29
N ASP A 76 14.97 -9.92 0.92
CA ASP A 76 14.29 -11.09 0.37
C ASP A 76 12.79 -11.03 0.73
N PRO A 77 11.86 -10.92 -0.24
CA PRO A 77 10.42 -10.90 0.03
C PRO A 77 9.88 -12.21 0.61
N LYS A 78 10.68 -13.28 0.68
CA LYS A 78 10.34 -14.52 1.41
C LYS A 78 10.70 -14.48 2.89
N ASN A 79 11.45 -13.48 3.34
CA ASN A 79 11.77 -13.30 4.75
C ASN A 79 10.48 -12.99 5.52
N PRO A 80 10.02 -13.85 6.45
CA PRO A 80 8.73 -13.67 7.12
C PRO A 80 8.68 -12.48 8.09
N SER A 81 9.82 -11.81 8.33
CA SER A 81 9.92 -10.61 9.17
C SER A 81 9.96 -9.31 8.36
N LEU A 82 9.96 -9.39 7.03
CA LEU A 82 10.01 -8.23 6.13
C LEU A 82 8.83 -8.28 5.16
N ASP A 83 8.21 -7.13 4.94
CA ASP A 83 7.01 -7.02 4.13
C ASP A 83 7.01 -5.67 3.39
N LEU A 84 6.33 -5.64 2.23
CA LEU A 84 6.11 -4.42 1.45
C LEU A 84 4.61 -4.09 1.48
N GLN A 85 4.28 -3.05 2.21
CA GLN A 85 2.89 -2.64 2.43
C GLN A 85 2.53 -1.38 1.64
N PRO A 86 1.25 -1.22 1.24
CA PRO A 86 0.78 0.05 0.70
C PRO A 86 0.86 1.17 1.75
N GLY A 87 1.56 2.25 1.41
CA GLY A 87 1.53 3.49 2.20
C GLY A 87 0.23 4.25 1.97
N MET A 88 -0.48 4.59 3.05
CA MET A 88 -1.77 5.29 3.00
C MET A 88 -1.77 6.56 3.84
N THR A 89 -2.62 7.53 3.48
CA THR A 89 -2.79 8.78 4.24
C THR A 89 -3.66 8.54 5.46
N ASP A 90 -3.06 8.55 6.65
CA ASP A 90 -3.76 8.28 7.93
C ASP A 90 -4.56 6.96 7.88
N GLY A 91 -4.01 5.95 7.19
CA GLY A 91 -4.65 4.64 6.99
C GLY A 91 -5.82 4.63 6.00
N LYS A 92 -5.97 5.68 5.18
CA LYS A 92 -7.00 5.84 4.15
C LYS A 92 -6.40 6.09 2.76
N VAL A 93 -7.16 5.74 1.73
CA VAL A 93 -6.77 5.98 0.32
C VAL A 93 -6.87 7.47 -0.03
N TYR A 94 -7.95 8.14 0.39
CA TYR A 94 -8.15 9.55 0.15
C TYR A 94 -7.33 10.39 1.12
N GLY A 95 -6.69 11.44 0.60
CA GLY A 95 -5.90 12.41 1.34
C GLY A 95 -4.46 12.45 0.86
N MET A 96 -3.80 13.59 1.07
CA MET A 96 -2.40 13.81 0.68
C MET A 96 -1.52 13.96 1.93
N ALA A 97 -0.43 13.20 1.97
CA ALA A 97 0.59 13.28 3.01
C ALA A 97 1.99 13.02 2.43
N GLY A 98 3.02 13.58 3.08
CA GLY A 98 4.40 13.20 2.76
C GLY A 98 4.69 11.76 3.18
N VAL A 99 5.62 11.10 2.47
CA VAL A 99 6.01 9.69 2.72
C VAL A 99 6.40 9.46 4.17
N THR A 100 7.11 10.41 4.80
CA THR A 100 7.46 10.35 6.24
C THR A 100 6.22 10.24 7.13
N LYS A 101 5.19 11.06 6.90
CA LYS A 101 3.95 10.98 7.69
C LYS A 101 3.21 9.66 7.45
N MET A 102 3.18 9.18 6.20
CA MET A 102 2.58 7.86 5.90
C MET A 102 3.33 6.73 6.61
N ALA A 103 4.66 6.79 6.65
CA ALA A 103 5.50 5.84 7.37
C ALA A 103 5.24 5.90 8.88
N ASP A 104 5.22 7.10 9.48
CA ASP A 104 4.96 7.28 10.91
C ASP A 104 3.58 6.74 11.32
N ASN A 105 2.56 6.91 10.46
CA ASN A 105 1.23 6.37 10.70
C ASN A 105 1.17 4.83 10.62
N ALA A 106 1.96 4.23 9.73
CA ALA A 106 2.04 2.79 9.57
C ALA A 106 2.93 2.13 10.64
N ASP A 107 3.87 2.88 11.21
CA ASP A 107 4.81 2.46 12.25
C ASP A 107 4.10 2.34 13.61
N LYS A 108 3.88 1.11 14.06
CA LYS A 108 3.17 0.80 15.30
C LYS A 108 3.67 -0.51 15.89
N ALA A 109 3.26 -0.82 17.12
CA ALA A 109 3.57 -2.11 17.73
C ALA A 109 3.13 -3.27 16.81
N GLY A 110 4.07 -4.14 16.45
CA GLY A 110 3.86 -5.24 15.51
C GLY A 110 4.03 -4.90 14.03
N ASN A 111 4.26 -3.64 13.67
CA ASN A 111 4.56 -3.21 12.31
C ASN A 111 5.58 -2.06 12.32
N ARG A 112 6.87 -2.39 12.27
CA ARG A 112 7.95 -1.40 12.28
C ARG A 112 8.31 -1.00 10.86
N VAL A 113 8.11 0.27 10.52
CA VAL A 113 8.56 0.81 9.21
C VAL A 113 10.06 1.11 9.28
N ILE A 114 10.83 0.49 8.38
CA ILE A 114 12.29 0.68 8.29
C ILE A 114 12.71 1.50 7.08
N ALA A 115 11.86 1.56 6.05
CA ALA A 115 12.05 2.35 4.84
C ALA A 115 10.69 2.60 4.16
N ALA A 116 10.59 3.69 3.41
CA ALA A 116 9.42 3.98 2.56
C ALA A 116 9.86 4.82 1.35
N ILE A 117 9.18 4.64 0.23
CA ILE A 117 9.34 5.42 -1.00
C ILE A 117 7.96 5.89 -1.48
N ASN A 118 7.91 6.93 -2.31
CA ASN A 118 6.66 7.25 -3.00
C ASN A 118 6.31 6.12 -4.00
N GLY A 119 5.01 5.93 -4.23
CA GLY A 119 4.49 4.92 -5.14
C GLY A 119 3.98 5.50 -6.46
N ASP A 120 2.72 5.20 -6.75
CA ASP A 120 2.01 5.51 -7.99
C ASP A 120 1.81 7.01 -8.25
N PHE A 121 1.43 7.35 -9.48
CA PHE A 121 0.81 8.63 -9.79
C PHE A 121 -0.54 8.76 -9.05
N TYR A 122 -0.89 10.00 -8.70
CA TYR A 122 -2.08 10.29 -7.92
C TYR A 122 -2.71 11.61 -8.35
N ASP A 123 -3.99 11.77 -8.06
CA ASP A 123 -4.69 13.04 -8.19
C ASP A 123 -4.20 14.02 -7.11
N MET A 124 -3.58 15.13 -7.50
CA MET A 124 -2.97 16.08 -6.54
C MET A 124 -3.98 16.89 -5.72
N THR A 125 -5.28 16.83 -6.04
CA THR A 125 -6.33 17.49 -5.26
C THR A 125 -6.81 16.59 -4.11
N THR A 126 -6.88 15.29 -4.37
CA THR A 126 -7.52 14.31 -3.48
C THR A 126 -6.54 13.31 -2.88
N GLY A 127 -5.36 13.15 -3.45
CA GLY A 127 -4.36 12.14 -3.08
C GLY A 127 -4.67 10.72 -3.59
N VAL A 128 -5.77 10.51 -4.30
CA VAL A 128 -6.21 9.16 -4.73
C VAL A 128 -5.29 8.64 -5.85
N PRO A 129 -4.74 7.41 -5.75
CA PRO A 129 -3.92 6.80 -6.81
C PRO A 129 -4.66 6.67 -8.15
N LEU A 130 -3.91 6.84 -9.24
CA LEU A 130 -4.45 6.75 -10.60
C LEU A 130 -4.45 5.32 -11.14
N GLY A 131 -3.47 4.49 -10.77
CA GLY A 131 -3.32 3.09 -11.16
C GLY A 131 -4.06 2.11 -10.25
N LEU A 132 -3.69 0.83 -10.37
CA LEU A 132 -4.16 -0.23 -9.47
C LEU A 132 -3.46 -0.07 -8.12
N PHE A 133 -4.23 -0.04 -7.03
CA PHE A 133 -3.68 -0.01 -5.67
C PHE A 133 -4.30 -1.12 -4.82
N MET A 134 -3.45 -1.93 -4.19
CA MET A 134 -3.83 -3.16 -3.48
C MET A 134 -2.95 -3.36 -2.25
N GLY A 135 -3.51 -3.92 -1.18
CA GLY A 135 -2.81 -4.38 0.02
C GLY A 135 -3.45 -5.64 0.58
N ASP A 136 -2.68 -6.64 0.99
CA ASP A 136 -3.19 -7.89 1.57
C ASP A 136 -4.29 -8.59 0.74
N GLY A 137 -4.19 -8.43 -0.59
CA GLY A 137 -5.16 -8.91 -1.56
C GLY A 137 -6.46 -8.08 -1.67
N GLU A 138 -6.68 -7.10 -0.78
CA GLU A 138 -7.78 -6.12 -0.86
C GLU A 138 -7.50 -5.08 -1.95
N ILE A 139 -8.48 -4.89 -2.82
CA ILE A 139 -8.47 -3.86 -3.86
C ILE A 139 -8.79 -2.53 -3.20
N LEU A 140 -7.76 -1.74 -2.91
CA LEU A 140 -7.88 -0.42 -2.30
C LEU A 140 -8.34 0.61 -3.33
N VAL A 141 -7.92 0.50 -4.58
CA VAL A 141 -8.40 1.27 -5.73
C VAL A 141 -8.44 0.34 -6.94
N SER A 142 -9.57 0.26 -7.65
CA SER A 142 -9.68 -0.56 -8.86
C SER A 142 -8.73 -0.05 -9.95
N PRO A 143 -8.23 -0.88 -10.89
CA PRO A 143 -7.43 -0.38 -12.00
C PRO A 143 -8.23 0.66 -12.82
N PRO A 144 -7.57 1.62 -13.47
CA PRO A 144 -8.24 2.49 -14.43
C PRO A 144 -8.77 1.65 -15.62
N PRO A 145 -9.59 2.24 -16.52
CA PRO A 145 -9.92 1.59 -17.79
C PRO A 145 -8.67 1.13 -18.55
N LYS A 146 -8.85 0.31 -19.59
CA LYS A 146 -7.74 -0.29 -20.35
C LYS A 146 -6.91 0.76 -21.09
N TRP A 147 -5.69 0.99 -20.59
CA TRP A 147 -4.65 1.86 -21.13
C TRP A 147 -3.29 1.21 -20.80
N ASP A 148 -2.18 1.69 -21.36
CA ASP A 148 -0.81 1.15 -21.15
C ASP A 148 -0.23 1.46 -19.75
N TRP A 149 -1.03 1.31 -18.68
CA TRP A 149 -0.57 1.46 -17.30
C TRP A 149 0.17 0.22 -16.87
N TYR A 150 1.29 0.42 -16.20
CA TYR A 150 2.06 -0.66 -15.60
C TYR A 150 1.71 -0.79 -14.12
N ALA A 151 1.69 -2.02 -13.63
CA ALA A 151 1.58 -2.34 -12.23
C ALA A 151 2.79 -3.18 -11.81
N TYR A 152 3.19 -3.02 -10.55
CA TYR A 152 4.11 -3.90 -9.85
C TYR A 152 3.38 -4.48 -8.64
N GLY A 153 3.63 -5.74 -8.32
CA GLY A 153 3.11 -6.37 -7.11
C GLY A 153 4.02 -7.48 -6.61
N LEU A 154 3.84 -7.83 -5.34
CA LEU A 154 4.40 -9.03 -4.74
C LEU A 154 3.28 -10.03 -4.48
N LYS A 155 3.52 -11.29 -4.86
CA LYS A 155 2.63 -12.39 -4.52
C LYS A 155 2.93 -12.87 -3.11
N LYS A 156 1.98 -13.62 -2.54
CA LYS A 156 2.10 -14.24 -1.21
C LYS A 156 3.32 -15.18 -1.06
N ASP A 157 3.82 -15.73 -2.17
CA ASP A 157 5.01 -16.61 -2.19
C ASP A 157 6.35 -15.84 -2.29
N GLY A 158 6.30 -14.50 -2.24
CA GLY A 158 7.45 -13.61 -2.37
C GLY A 158 7.88 -13.35 -3.81
N THR A 159 7.22 -13.93 -4.82
CA THR A 159 7.57 -13.64 -6.23
C THR A 159 6.97 -12.32 -6.69
N SER A 160 7.75 -11.53 -7.43
CA SER A 160 7.27 -10.30 -8.05
C SER A 160 6.43 -10.59 -9.30
N ILE A 161 5.46 -9.71 -9.55
CA ILE A 161 4.71 -9.61 -10.80
C ILE A 161 4.79 -8.16 -11.28
N TYR A 162 5.04 -7.96 -12.57
CA TYR A 162 5.06 -6.64 -13.17
C TYR A 162 4.69 -6.72 -14.64
N GLY A 163 4.16 -5.62 -15.17
CA GLY A 163 3.70 -5.53 -16.55
C GLY A 163 2.46 -4.66 -16.65
N LEU A 164 1.71 -4.82 -17.74
CA LEU A 164 0.45 -4.12 -17.90
C LEU A 164 -0.51 -4.43 -16.75
N SER A 165 -1.17 -3.39 -16.26
CA SER A 165 -2.16 -3.47 -15.19
C SER A 165 -3.29 -4.43 -15.59
N PRO A 166 -3.73 -5.31 -14.68
CA PRO A 166 -4.76 -6.30 -15.01
C PRO A 166 -6.12 -5.63 -15.21
N GLU A 167 -6.95 -6.25 -16.06
CA GLU A 167 -8.36 -5.89 -16.16
C GLU A 167 -9.14 -6.49 -14.97
N LEU A 168 -10.02 -5.68 -14.37
CA LEU A 168 -10.87 -6.11 -13.26
C LEU A 168 -12.35 -6.02 -13.65
N LYS A 169 -12.95 -7.19 -13.93
CA LYS A 169 -14.40 -7.31 -14.11
C LYS A 169 -15.11 -7.22 -12.75
N ARG A 170 -16.09 -6.33 -12.64
CA ARG A 170 -16.89 -6.14 -11.42
C ARG A 170 -18.36 -6.13 -11.78
N THR A 171 -19.14 -7.00 -11.13
CA THR A 171 -20.55 -7.18 -11.45
C THR A 171 -21.38 -7.11 -10.17
N LEU A 172 -22.38 -6.24 -10.17
CA LEU A 172 -23.46 -6.19 -9.19
C LEU A 172 -24.63 -7.03 -9.70
N HIS A 173 -25.04 -8.03 -8.93
CA HIS A 173 -26.24 -8.80 -9.21
C HIS A 173 -27.38 -8.37 -8.28
N ILE A 174 -28.48 -7.85 -8.83
CA ILE A 174 -29.66 -7.44 -8.07
C ILE A 174 -30.93 -7.69 -8.87
N GLY A 175 -31.94 -8.30 -8.24
CA GLY A 175 -33.24 -8.55 -8.87
C GLY A 175 -33.17 -9.40 -10.15
N GLY A 176 -32.23 -10.34 -10.23
CA GLY A 176 -32.03 -11.19 -11.41
C GLY A 176 -31.34 -10.49 -12.58
N LYS A 177 -30.81 -9.28 -12.39
CA LYS A 177 -30.09 -8.50 -13.40
C LYS A 177 -28.66 -8.22 -12.96
N ASP A 178 -27.78 -8.14 -13.94
CA ASP A 178 -26.38 -7.79 -13.76
C ASP A 178 -26.11 -6.35 -14.20
N TYR A 179 -25.37 -5.64 -13.37
CA TYR A 179 -24.89 -4.29 -13.62
C TYR A 179 -23.37 -4.26 -13.47
N GLU A 180 -22.69 -3.55 -14.35
CA GLU A 180 -21.25 -3.35 -14.22
C GLU A 180 -20.95 -2.26 -13.19
N ILE A 181 -20.07 -2.55 -12.23
CA ILE A 181 -19.50 -1.54 -11.32
C ILE A 181 -18.30 -0.91 -12.02
N SER A 182 -18.35 0.39 -12.24
CA SER A 182 -17.36 1.16 -13.00
C SER A 182 -16.01 1.25 -12.29
N GLU A 183 -16.02 1.45 -10.96
CA GLU A 183 -14.83 1.73 -10.16
C GLU A 183 -15.02 1.36 -8.69
N ILE A 184 -13.89 1.14 -8.00
CA ILE A 184 -13.82 0.93 -6.56
C ILE A 184 -12.93 2.03 -5.99
N ASN A 185 -13.44 2.77 -4.99
CA ASN A 185 -12.69 3.78 -4.24
C ASN A 185 -12.00 4.84 -5.13
N ARG A 186 -12.68 5.27 -6.19
CA ARG A 186 -12.26 6.39 -7.05
C ARG A 186 -13.25 7.52 -6.92
N MET A 187 -12.80 8.75 -7.20
CA MET A 187 -13.69 9.89 -7.28
C MET A 187 -14.72 9.67 -8.40
N ARG A 188 -16.01 9.65 -8.04
CA ARG A 188 -17.10 9.46 -9.02
C ARG A 188 -17.11 10.57 -10.08
N GLU A 189 -16.72 11.78 -9.68
CA GLU A 189 -16.84 13.00 -10.51
C GLU A 189 -18.28 13.22 -11.01
N ASN A 190 -18.48 14.14 -11.96
CA ASN A 190 -19.77 14.36 -12.62
C ASN A 190 -19.96 13.42 -13.82
N ALA A 191 -19.76 12.12 -13.63
CA ALA A 191 -19.76 11.12 -14.69
C ALA A 191 -20.88 10.08 -14.54
N ASP A 192 -21.30 9.45 -15.65
CA ASP A 192 -22.29 8.37 -15.67
C ASP A 192 -21.66 7.05 -15.17
N LYS A 193 -21.50 6.92 -13.85
CA LYS A 193 -20.74 5.84 -13.19
C LYS A 193 -21.52 5.16 -12.07
N LEU A 194 -21.23 3.88 -11.86
CA LEU A 194 -21.59 3.12 -10.66
C LEU A 194 -20.31 2.81 -9.87
N SER A 195 -20.06 3.54 -8.80
CA SER A 195 -18.83 3.47 -8.00
C SER A 195 -19.09 2.76 -6.66
N LEU A 196 -18.24 1.80 -6.30
CA LEU A 196 -18.25 1.16 -4.98
C LEU A 196 -17.25 1.86 -4.07
N PHE A 197 -17.72 2.40 -2.95
CA PHE A 197 -16.88 2.95 -1.89
C PHE A 197 -16.89 2.04 -0.68
N THR A 198 -15.72 1.86 -0.08
CA THR A 198 -15.48 1.01 1.08
C THR A 198 -14.88 1.83 2.21
N SER A 199 -14.85 1.30 3.43
CA SER A 199 -14.29 2.00 4.59
C SER A 199 -12.79 2.33 4.49
N THR A 200 -12.05 1.72 3.56
CA THR A 200 -10.63 2.03 3.31
C THR A 200 -10.45 3.31 2.50
N PHE A 201 -11.49 3.78 1.79
CA PHE A 201 -11.42 5.01 1.00
C PHE A 201 -11.17 6.25 1.87
N TYR A 202 -12.12 6.56 2.77
CA TYR A 202 -12.06 7.71 3.67
C TYR A 202 -13.12 7.58 4.78
N THR A 203 -13.48 8.68 5.45
CA THR A 203 -14.62 8.75 6.37
C THR A 203 -15.96 8.95 5.66
N SER A 204 -15.95 9.36 4.38
CA SER A 204 -17.14 9.55 3.54
C SER A 204 -16.81 9.36 2.06
N THR A 205 -17.82 9.23 1.20
CA THR A 205 -17.62 9.02 -0.25
C THR A 205 -17.05 10.22 -1.00
N LYS A 206 -17.12 11.43 -0.42
CA LYS A 206 -16.65 12.68 -1.06
C LYS A 206 -17.29 12.98 -2.42
N THR A 207 -18.40 12.34 -2.71
CA THR A 207 -19.22 12.61 -3.89
C THR A 207 -20.08 13.85 -3.67
N ASN A 208 -20.61 14.41 -4.75
CA ASN A 208 -21.60 15.48 -4.69
C ASN A 208 -23.03 14.93 -4.70
N ASP A 209 -24.01 15.83 -4.62
CA ASP A 209 -25.45 15.52 -4.60
C ASP A 209 -26.03 15.23 -6.00
N ILE A 210 -25.20 14.97 -7.02
CA ILE A 210 -25.67 14.55 -8.35
C ILE A 210 -25.67 13.02 -8.38
N GLY A 211 -26.85 12.42 -8.30
CA GLY A 211 -27.06 10.97 -8.29
C GLY A 211 -27.44 10.40 -6.91
N ASP A 212 -27.57 9.08 -6.87
CA ASP A 212 -28.04 8.32 -5.71
C ASP A 212 -26.89 7.60 -4.99
N GLU A 213 -27.00 7.49 -3.67
CA GLU A 213 -26.14 6.63 -2.86
C GLU A 213 -26.95 5.59 -2.09
N VAL A 214 -26.48 4.34 -2.15
CA VAL A 214 -27.08 3.21 -1.43
C VAL A 214 -26.08 2.69 -0.42
N ILE A 215 -26.40 2.85 0.85
CA ILE A 215 -25.59 2.33 1.96
C ILE A 215 -25.97 0.87 2.18
N LEU A 216 -24.98 0.00 2.22
CA LEU A 216 -25.15 -1.45 2.26
C LEU A 216 -24.38 -2.05 3.42
N ASP A 217 -25.03 -2.94 4.17
CA ASP A 217 -24.37 -3.81 5.15
C ASP A 217 -23.64 -4.93 4.42
N VAL A 218 -22.39 -5.19 4.81
CA VAL A 218 -21.61 -6.33 4.34
C VAL A 218 -21.99 -7.56 5.16
N LEU A 219 -22.66 -8.52 4.54
CA LEU A 219 -23.04 -9.78 5.17
C LEU A 219 -21.90 -10.79 5.16
N SER A 220 -21.12 -10.82 4.07
CA SER A 220 -19.95 -11.69 3.93
C SER A 220 -19.08 -11.29 2.74
N GLY A 221 -17.82 -11.71 2.75
CA GLY A 221 -16.87 -11.51 1.66
C GLY A 221 -16.02 -10.25 1.85
N GLU A 222 -15.09 -10.05 0.93
CA GLU A 222 -14.14 -8.95 0.93
C GLU A 222 -13.99 -8.38 -0.49
N VAL A 223 -13.46 -7.17 -0.60
CA VAL A 223 -13.24 -6.49 -1.89
C VAL A 223 -11.93 -7.02 -2.51
N LYS A 224 -11.92 -8.30 -2.86
CA LYS A 224 -10.76 -9.03 -3.41
C LYS A 224 -11.10 -9.65 -4.77
N SER A 225 -10.08 -9.82 -5.61
CA SER A 225 -10.26 -10.56 -6.87
C SER A 225 -10.71 -12.00 -6.59
N GLY A 226 -11.65 -12.51 -7.40
CA GLY A 226 -12.23 -13.85 -7.22
C GLY A 226 -13.18 -13.99 -6.02
N SER A 227 -13.44 -12.92 -5.27
CA SER A 227 -14.36 -12.94 -4.13
C SER A 227 -15.73 -12.36 -4.49
N THR A 228 -16.76 -12.73 -3.72
CA THR A 228 -18.11 -12.18 -3.84
C THR A 228 -18.50 -11.51 -2.53
N LEU A 229 -18.88 -10.23 -2.61
CA LEU A 229 -19.51 -9.50 -1.52
C LEU A 229 -21.01 -9.79 -1.50
N LYS A 230 -21.53 -10.26 -0.36
CA LYS A 230 -22.99 -10.34 -0.13
C LYS A 230 -23.40 -9.12 0.67
N LEU A 231 -24.35 -8.37 0.14
CA LEU A 231 -24.73 -7.06 0.65
C LEU A 231 -26.22 -7.02 0.95
N LYS A 232 -26.61 -6.20 1.94
CA LYS A 232 -28.00 -5.89 2.25
C LYS A 232 -28.20 -4.39 2.26
N VAL A 233 -29.23 -3.90 1.57
CA VAL A 233 -29.58 -2.46 1.58
C VAL A 233 -29.93 -2.04 3.01
N ALA A 234 -29.20 -1.05 3.52
CA ALA A 234 -29.47 -0.41 4.80
C ALA A 234 -30.21 0.92 4.60
N GLU A 235 -29.79 1.72 3.62
CA GLU A 235 -30.36 3.04 3.33
C GLU A 235 -30.22 3.38 1.84
N ILE A 236 -31.19 4.11 1.31
CA ILE A 236 -31.13 4.71 -0.02
C ILE A 236 -31.24 6.23 0.15
N ARG A 237 -30.25 6.95 -0.34
CA ARG A 237 -30.15 8.41 -0.32
C ARG A 237 -30.25 8.92 -1.74
N LYS A 238 -31.40 9.48 -2.09
CA LYS A 238 -31.64 9.99 -3.44
C LYS A 238 -31.11 11.41 -3.62
N ASP A 239 -30.53 11.71 -4.77
CA ASP A 239 -29.98 13.04 -5.11
C ASP A 239 -29.07 13.59 -3.99
N LYS A 240 -28.21 12.71 -3.46
CA LYS A 240 -27.37 12.94 -2.29
C LYS A 240 -26.03 12.24 -2.42
N GLY A 241 -24.99 12.94 -2.00
CA GLY A 241 -23.64 12.40 -1.89
C GLY A 241 -23.09 12.36 -0.46
N ASP A 242 -21.77 12.22 -0.41
CA ASP A 242 -20.94 12.28 0.79
C ASP A 242 -21.39 11.34 1.93
N SER A 243 -21.92 10.16 1.59
CA SER A 243 -22.34 9.17 2.60
C SER A 243 -21.19 8.76 3.51
N PRO A 244 -21.46 8.55 4.81
CA PRO A 244 -20.44 8.09 5.74
C PRO A 244 -19.95 6.69 5.36
N LEU A 245 -18.65 6.48 5.52
CA LEU A 245 -18.00 5.19 5.30
C LEU A 245 -17.52 4.63 6.64
N ALA A 246 -17.91 3.39 6.93
CA ALA A 246 -17.62 2.73 8.19
C ALA A 246 -17.33 1.24 7.98
N PRO A 247 -16.52 0.60 8.85
CA PRO A 247 -16.30 -0.84 8.81
C PRO A 247 -17.62 -1.62 8.81
N GLY A 248 -17.67 -2.72 8.06
CA GLY A 248 -18.88 -3.54 7.90
C GLY A 248 -19.94 -2.96 6.96
N LYS A 249 -19.69 -1.78 6.37
CA LYS A 249 -20.56 -1.16 5.36
C LYS A 249 -19.78 -0.80 4.09
N VAL A 250 -20.51 -0.71 2.99
CA VAL A 250 -20.06 -0.13 1.73
C VAL A 250 -21.14 0.80 1.18
N VAL A 251 -20.76 1.68 0.26
CA VAL A 251 -21.68 2.57 -0.45
C VAL A 251 -21.58 2.32 -1.94
N LEU A 252 -22.70 2.05 -2.59
CA LEU A 252 -22.80 2.16 -4.04
C LEU A 252 -23.28 3.57 -4.37
N SER A 253 -22.49 4.30 -5.16
CA SER A 253 -22.81 5.65 -5.62
C SER A 253 -23.04 5.60 -7.13
N ALA A 254 -24.21 6.05 -7.57
CA ALA A 254 -24.63 5.97 -8.95
C ALA A 254 -25.08 7.35 -9.45
N SER A 255 -24.73 7.71 -10.67
CA SER A 255 -25.22 8.95 -11.31
C SER A 255 -25.53 8.71 -12.77
N GLY A 256 -26.46 9.50 -13.31
CA GLY A 256 -26.83 9.43 -14.72
C GLY A 256 -27.65 8.16 -15.01
N ASN A 257 -27.36 7.47 -16.11
CA ASN A 257 -28.08 6.27 -16.50
C ASN A 257 -27.78 5.06 -15.61
N ARG A 258 -26.82 5.20 -14.68
CA ARG A 258 -26.47 4.16 -13.69
C ARG A 258 -27.36 4.17 -12.44
N GLU A 259 -28.23 5.17 -12.27
CA GLU A 259 -29.10 5.28 -11.10
C GLU A 259 -30.09 4.10 -10.96
N PRO A 260 -30.42 3.67 -9.71
CA PRO A 260 -31.39 2.61 -9.48
C PRO A 260 -32.77 2.97 -10.04
N GLN A 261 -33.18 2.28 -11.10
CA GLN A 261 -34.53 2.43 -11.65
C GLN A 261 -35.57 1.88 -10.66
N ASN A 262 -36.56 2.68 -10.30
CA ASN A 262 -37.62 2.28 -9.38
C ASN A 262 -38.43 1.11 -9.99
N PRO A 263 -38.56 -0.07 -9.32
CA PRO A 263 -39.36 -1.18 -9.83
C PRO A 263 -40.89 -0.93 -9.76
N ARG A 264 -41.34 0.31 -9.59
CA ARG A 264 -42.75 0.71 -9.53
C ARG A 264 -43.04 1.93 -10.39
N VAL A 265 -42.85 1.79 -11.70
CA VAL A 265 -43.66 2.50 -12.71
C VAL A 265 -43.77 1.58 -13.93
N ASN A 266 -44.81 0.74 -13.93
CA ASN A 266 -45.57 0.26 -15.08
C ASN A 266 -46.91 -0.23 -14.53
#